data_AF-A0A5C3PHI2-F1
#
_entry.id   AF-A0A5C3PHI2-F1
#
_cell.length_a   1.000
_cell.length_b   1.000
_cell.length_c   1.000
_cell.angle_alpha   90.00
_cell.angle_beta   90.00
_cell.angle_gamma   90.00
#
_symmetry.space_group_name_H-M   'P 1'
#
loop_
_entity.id
_entity.type
_entity.pdbx_description
1 polymer ?
#
loop_
_entity_poly.entity_id
_entity_poly.type
_entity_poly.pdbx_seq_one_letter_code
_entity_poly.pdbx_strand_id
1 'polypeptide(L)'
;MASTFFPISPQAAFRMRTVEYMSGLYKHQVAVQDVSSVHRARVPPPIPPPDMSARLVRDCQDIVQVIMRAARTKYELTWDGHRYADSLAKTAVLQLSEEDKRLRRYPPLIPAEDIIAGDRYYGLIDHPAIIVDCHGNILVWTLPKIIPKHRQEELLAITRHVEGRLTVREDPENASPGQQWRTGSRFFREGNDWMSGILYLSAGWFPLGQQGDNCRPRCTDFLRLPEGQAWMSALQEIGALIDGILAITHPRLYEAGLEVQRRLAERLPDLREHLGRWPWVFNCAQVSVNRMSIHHRDYNGRPGWVDFLLSVGTYGERAVMAFRNLGATVPFDSGSVVLPVSRVVIHAVPAVPADRIAYTLFMSDKVHEWVRVEDPGWEKEGGRRRVD
;
A
#
# COMPACT_ATOMS: atom_id res chain seq x y z
N MET A 1 31.43 20.50 -8.83
CA MET A 1 31.21 19.15 -9.41
C MET A 1 29.91 19.21 -10.16
N ALA A 2 29.92 18.94 -11.47
CA ALA A 2 28.73 19.03 -12.31
C ALA A 2 27.68 18.02 -11.83
N SER A 3 26.51 18.52 -11.42
CA SER A 3 25.30 17.74 -11.22
C SER A 3 24.89 17.13 -12.56
N THR A 4 25.27 15.88 -12.82
CA THR A 4 24.73 15.13 -13.96
C THR A 4 23.23 14.97 -13.74
N PHE A 5 22.42 15.77 -14.45
CA PHE A 5 20.99 15.53 -14.58
C PHE A 5 20.80 14.15 -15.21
N PHE A 6 20.37 13.18 -14.43
CA PHE A 6 20.01 11.86 -14.94
C PHE A 6 18.69 11.99 -15.71
N PRO A 7 18.62 11.54 -16.98
CA PRO A 7 17.37 11.62 -17.73
C PRO A 7 16.33 10.73 -17.06
N ILE A 8 15.22 11.34 -16.63
CA ILE A 8 14.05 10.64 -16.10
C ILE A 8 13.45 9.81 -17.23
N SER A 9 13.14 8.54 -16.97
CA SER A 9 12.52 7.69 -18.00
C SER A 9 11.15 8.25 -18.42
N PRO A 10 10.68 7.98 -19.66
CA PRO A 10 9.35 8.41 -20.09
C PRO A 10 8.23 7.96 -19.14
N GLN A 11 8.31 6.73 -18.64
CA GLN A 11 7.36 6.18 -17.68
C GLN A 11 7.39 6.91 -16.34
N ALA A 12 8.58 7.19 -15.77
CA ALA A 12 8.70 7.94 -14.53
C ALA A 12 8.20 9.39 -14.69
N ALA A 13 8.52 10.04 -15.82
CA ALA A 13 8.04 11.40 -16.10
C ALA A 13 6.51 11.45 -16.22
N PHE A 14 5.90 10.46 -16.86
CA PHE A 14 4.44 10.31 -16.94
C PHE A 14 3.80 10.12 -15.55
N ARG A 15 4.37 9.26 -14.71
CA ARG A 15 3.90 9.07 -13.32
C ARG A 15 3.94 10.39 -12.55
N MET A 16 5.07 11.11 -12.59
CA MET A 16 5.22 12.40 -11.90
C MET A 16 4.17 13.43 -12.34
N ARG A 17 3.93 13.58 -13.64
CA ARG A 17 2.87 14.49 -14.15
C ARG A 17 1.47 14.09 -13.66
N THR A 18 1.19 12.79 -13.57
CA THR A 18 -0.08 12.26 -13.02
C THR A 18 -0.22 12.60 -11.54
N VAL A 19 0.84 12.41 -10.76
CA VAL A 19 0.87 12.78 -9.35
C VAL A 19 0.66 14.27 -9.14
N GLU A 20 1.35 15.12 -9.92
CA GLU A 20 1.20 16.57 -9.87
C GLU A 20 -0.25 16.99 -10.14
N TYR A 21 -0.88 16.42 -11.17
CA TYR A 21 -2.28 16.67 -11.51
C TYR A 21 -3.24 16.23 -10.39
N MET A 22 -3.10 15.00 -9.88
CA MET A 22 -3.95 14.48 -8.79
C MET A 22 -3.78 15.28 -7.50
N SER A 23 -2.55 15.59 -7.12
CA SER A 23 -2.26 16.42 -5.94
C SER A 23 -2.81 17.84 -6.09
N GLY A 24 -2.73 18.41 -7.30
CA GLY A 24 -3.34 19.69 -7.64
C GLY A 24 -4.86 19.65 -7.52
N LEU A 25 -5.50 18.57 -7.99
CA LEU A 25 -6.96 18.39 -7.91
C LEU A 25 -7.40 18.34 -6.45
N TYR A 26 -6.70 17.56 -5.63
CA TYR A 26 -6.97 17.45 -4.20
C TYR A 26 -6.86 18.80 -3.50
N LYS A 27 -5.74 19.52 -3.69
CA LYS A 27 -5.52 20.86 -3.11
C LYS A 27 -6.59 21.86 -3.55
N HIS A 28 -6.95 21.86 -4.83
CA HIS A 28 -8.01 22.72 -5.37
C HIS A 28 -9.35 22.42 -4.70
N GLN A 29 -9.73 21.15 -4.57
CA GLN A 29 -11.00 20.76 -3.95
C GLN A 29 -11.08 21.09 -2.45
N VAL A 30 -9.99 20.89 -1.71
CA VAL A 30 -9.88 21.33 -0.31
C VAL A 30 -10.08 22.84 -0.21
N ALA A 31 -9.36 23.62 -1.02
CA ALA A 31 -9.44 25.08 -1.02
C ALA A 31 -10.84 25.61 -1.37
N VAL A 32 -11.55 24.97 -2.30
CA VAL A 32 -12.92 25.36 -2.68
C VAL A 32 -13.93 25.13 -1.55
N GLN A 33 -13.66 24.17 -0.64
CA GLN A 33 -14.57 23.80 0.44
C GLN A 33 -14.34 24.57 1.74
N ASP A 34 -13.09 24.99 2.02
CA ASP A 34 -12.75 25.75 3.23
C ASP A 34 -13.21 27.22 3.19
N VAL A 35 -13.53 27.77 2.00
CA VAL A 35 -13.85 29.19 1.84
C VAL A 35 -15.36 29.41 1.91
N SER A 36 -15.81 30.13 2.95
CA SER A 36 -17.17 30.67 3.02
C SER A 36 -17.52 31.42 1.72
N SER A 37 -18.75 31.23 1.25
CA SER A 37 -19.30 31.46 -0.09
C SER A 37 -18.99 32.78 -0.86
N VAL A 38 -18.19 33.71 -0.33
CA VAL A 38 -17.92 35.02 -0.93
C VAL A 38 -16.58 35.08 -1.70
N HIS A 39 -15.68 34.10 -1.55
CA HIS A 39 -14.34 34.11 -2.20
C HIS A 39 -14.03 32.85 -3.05
N ARG A 40 -15.06 32.23 -3.65
CA ARG A 40 -14.95 31.05 -4.54
C ARG A 40 -13.99 31.18 -5.74
N ALA A 41 -13.43 32.37 -6.01
CA ALA A 41 -12.93 32.75 -7.34
C ALA A 41 -11.40 32.81 -7.53
N ARG A 42 -10.53 32.26 -6.65
CA ARG A 42 -9.08 32.52 -6.76
C ARG A 42 -8.15 31.34 -7.07
N VAL A 43 -8.59 30.09 -7.02
CA VAL A 43 -7.72 28.95 -7.39
C VAL A 43 -8.30 28.28 -8.64
N PRO A 44 -7.70 28.45 -9.83
CA PRO A 44 -8.15 27.72 -11.01
C PRO A 44 -7.94 26.21 -10.80
N PRO A 45 -8.78 25.35 -11.40
CA PRO A 45 -8.52 23.91 -11.37
C PRO A 45 -7.21 23.61 -12.10
N PRO A 46 -6.46 22.58 -11.68
CA PRO A 46 -5.25 22.17 -12.39
C PRO A 46 -5.61 21.76 -13.82
N ILE A 47 -4.73 22.11 -14.76
CA ILE A 47 -4.88 21.73 -16.16
C ILE A 47 -4.32 20.31 -16.33
N PRO A 48 -5.09 19.37 -16.92
CA PRO A 48 -4.58 18.04 -17.22
C PRO A 48 -3.37 18.10 -18.18
N PRO A 49 -2.30 17.33 -17.93
CA PRO A 49 -1.21 17.17 -18.87
C PRO A 49 -1.68 16.68 -20.25
N PRO A 50 -1.08 17.18 -21.35
CA PRO A 50 -1.58 16.94 -22.71
C PRO A 50 -1.47 15.47 -23.17
N ASP A 51 -0.60 14.70 -22.52
CA ASP A 51 -0.38 13.27 -22.77
C ASP A 51 -1.32 12.35 -21.98
N MET A 52 -2.19 12.91 -21.11
CA MET A 52 -3.21 12.12 -20.43
C MET A 52 -4.46 11.94 -21.28
N SER A 53 -4.92 10.70 -21.37
CA SER A 53 -6.21 10.40 -22.00
C SER A 53 -7.37 10.98 -21.18
N ALA A 54 -8.47 11.33 -21.84
CA ALA A 54 -9.70 11.77 -21.16
C ALA A 54 -10.27 10.71 -20.19
N ARG A 55 -9.90 9.43 -20.36
CA ARG A 55 -10.22 8.34 -19.43
C ARG A 55 -9.39 8.47 -18.15
N LEU A 56 -8.06 8.60 -18.27
CA LEU A 56 -7.17 8.77 -17.12
C LEU A 56 -7.48 10.05 -16.33
N VAL A 57 -7.84 11.14 -17.02
CA VAL A 57 -8.25 12.39 -16.35
C VAL A 57 -9.49 12.17 -15.47
N ARG A 58 -10.48 11.42 -15.96
CA ARG A 58 -11.67 11.07 -15.18
C ARG A 58 -11.32 10.15 -14.00
N ASP A 59 -10.47 9.14 -14.23
CA ASP A 59 -10.01 8.26 -13.16
C ASP A 59 -9.34 9.06 -12.03
N CYS A 60 -8.46 10.02 -12.37
CA CYS A 60 -7.83 10.92 -11.41
C CYS A 60 -8.86 11.72 -10.60
N GLN A 61 -9.88 12.27 -11.25
CA GLN A 61 -10.95 13.04 -10.60
C GLN A 61 -11.75 12.18 -9.63
N ASP A 62 -12.18 11.00 -10.06
CA ASP A 62 -12.99 10.08 -9.25
C ASP A 62 -12.20 9.57 -8.03
N ILE A 63 -10.93 9.21 -8.23
CA ILE A 63 -10.02 8.78 -7.17
C ILE A 63 -9.84 9.89 -6.13
N VAL A 64 -9.57 11.12 -6.57
CA VAL A 64 -9.42 12.28 -5.66
C VAL A 64 -10.72 12.51 -4.86
N GLN A 65 -11.90 12.35 -5.47
CA GLN A 65 -13.18 12.47 -4.76
C GLN A 65 -13.39 11.38 -3.70
N VAL A 66 -12.91 10.15 -3.93
CA VAL A 66 -12.93 9.10 -2.90
C VAL A 66 -12.01 9.47 -1.73
N ILE A 67 -10.78 9.92 -2.01
CA ILE A 67 -9.82 10.31 -0.98
C ILE A 67 -10.35 11.50 -0.16
N MET A 68 -10.95 12.50 -0.81
CA MET A 68 -11.58 13.64 -0.14
C MET A 68 -12.70 13.21 0.83
N ARG A 69 -13.52 12.24 0.44
CA ARG A 69 -14.56 11.68 1.33
C ARG A 69 -13.95 10.95 2.52
N ALA A 70 -12.88 10.18 2.30
CA ALA A 70 -12.17 9.50 3.36
C ALA A 70 -11.52 10.47 4.35
N ALA A 71 -10.87 11.52 3.85
CA ALA A 71 -10.21 12.53 4.68
C ALA A 71 -11.17 13.27 5.62
N ARG A 72 -12.48 13.29 5.32
CA ARG A 72 -13.51 13.93 6.16
C ARG A 72 -14.22 12.97 7.12
N THR A 73 -14.02 11.67 6.94
CA THR A 73 -14.72 10.66 7.73
C THR A 73 -13.71 9.95 8.60
N LYS A 74 -13.72 10.29 9.89
CA LYS A 74 -12.65 9.98 10.82
C LYS A 74 -13.15 9.11 11.96
N TYR A 75 -12.36 8.09 12.29
CA TYR A 75 -12.47 7.32 13.50
C TYR A 75 -11.22 7.54 14.34
N GLU A 76 -11.39 8.05 15.56
CA GLU A 76 -10.28 8.43 16.44
C GLU A 76 -10.11 7.43 17.58
N LEU A 77 -8.87 7.00 17.79
CA LEU A 77 -8.46 6.18 18.93
C LEU A 77 -7.99 7.08 20.07
N THR A 78 -8.09 6.59 21.30
CA THR A 78 -7.74 7.37 22.50
C THR A 78 -6.25 7.29 22.88
N TRP A 79 -5.43 6.63 22.07
CA TRP A 79 -4.03 6.37 22.36
C TRP A 79 -3.10 6.88 21.27
N ASP A 80 -1.83 7.02 21.63
CA ASP A 80 -0.74 7.53 20.80
C ASP A 80 -0.06 6.40 20.02
N GLY A 81 -0.04 6.51 18.69
CA GLY A 81 0.54 5.54 17.78
C GLY A 81 2.05 5.37 17.94
N HIS A 82 2.77 6.42 18.35
CA HIS A 82 4.19 6.33 18.66
C HIS A 82 4.43 5.45 19.90
N ARG A 83 3.73 5.75 21.00
CA ARG A 83 3.84 4.96 22.24
C ARG A 83 3.43 3.50 22.03
N TYR A 84 2.41 3.26 21.21
CA TYR A 84 2.04 1.91 20.87
C TYR A 84 3.15 1.20 20.08
N ALA A 85 3.68 1.84 19.04
CA ALA A 85 4.78 1.30 18.24
C ALA A 85 6.04 0.99 19.07
N ASP A 86 6.41 1.85 20.01
CA ASP A 86 7.54 1.65 20.92
C ASP A 86 7.35 0.45 21.86
N SER A 87 6.11 0.06 22.13
CA SER A 87 5.76 -1.11 22.96
C SER A 87 5.78 -2.44 22.21
N LEU A 88 5.97 -2.41 20.88
CA LEU A 88 5.98 -3.60 20.04
C LEU A 88 7.35 -4.29 20.10
N ALA A 89 7.34 -5.60 20.29
CA ALA A 89 8.55 -6.40 20.18
C ALA A 89 8.98 -6.47 18.70
N LYS A 90 10.29 -6.57 18.45
CA LYS A 90 10.86 -6.78 17.11
C LYS A 90 10.74 -8.24 16.67
N THR A 91 9.53 -8.82 16.73
CA THR A 91 9.27 -10.20 16.28
C THR A 91 8.22 -10.20 15.15
N ALA A 92 8.40 -11.11 14.20
CA ALA A 92 7.46 -11.27 13.08
C ALA A 92 6.24 -12.15 13.44
N VAL A 93 6.29 -12.87 14.56
CA VAL A 93 5.24 -13.81 14.96
C VAL A 93 4.36 -13.16 16.01
N LEU A 94 3.09 -12.98 15.65
CA LEU A 94 2.10 -12.40 16.54
C LEU A 94 1.74 -13.39 17.67
N GLN A 95 1.95 -12.97 18.92
CA GLN A 95 1.47 -13.71 20.09
C GLN A 95 0.16 -13.09 20.58
N LEU A 96 -0.97 -13.69 20.23
CA LEU A 96 -2.30 -13.11 20.49
C LEU A 96 -2.55 -12.84 21.99
N SER A 97 -2.07 -13.70 22.88
CA SER A 97 -2.19 -13.50 24.33
C SER A 97 -1.50 -12.22 24.83
N GLU A 98 -0.35 -11.87 24.25
CA GLU A 98 0.36 -10.63 24.57
C GLU A 98 -0.30 -9.41 23.91
N GLU A 99 -0.94 -9.60 22.75
CA GLU A 99 -1.76 -8.57 22.15
C GLU A 99 -3.03 -8.29 22.95
N ASP A 100 -3.69 -9.31 23.52
CA ASP A 100 -4.88 -9.16 24.36
C ASP A 100 -4.61 -8.30 25.59
N LYS A 101 -3.43 -8.48 26.20
CA LYS A 101 -2.97 -7.60 27.29
C LYS A 101 -2.77 -6.17 26.80
N ARG A 102 -2.25 -5.98 25.57
CA ARG A 102 -2.06 -4.64 24.98
C ARG A 102 -3.38 -3.96 24.67
N LEU A 103 -4.42 -4.68 24.26
CA LEU A 103 -5.75 -4.08 23.98
C LEU A 103 -6.32 -3.34 25.19
N ARG A 104 -5.99 -3.75 26.42
CA ARG A 104 -6.43 -3.04 27.64
C ARG A 104 -5.70 -1.71 27.85
N ARG A 105 -4.44 -1.62 27.43
CA ARG A 105 -3.61 -0.40 27.54
C ARG A 105 -3.83 0.55 26.36
N TYR A 106 -4.13 -0.01 25.19
CA TYR A 106 -4.35 0.68 23.93
C TYR A 106 -5.72 0.25 23.40
N PRO A 107 -6.82 0.79 23.98
CA PRO A 107 -8.17 0.33 23.68
C PRO A 107 -8.54 0.52 22.20
N PRO A 108 -9.23 -0.45 21.57
CA PRO A 108 -9.70 -0.33 20.20
C PRO A 108 -10.92 0.60 20.10
N LEU A 109 -11.47 0.77 18.89
CA LEU A 109 -12.71 1.53 18.65
C LEU A 109 -13.96 0.87 19.25
N ILE A 110 -13.87 -0.43 19.58
CA ILE A 110 -14.89 -1.21 20.27
C ILE A 110 -14.30 -1.79 21.57
N PRO A 111 -15.11 -2.24 22.54
CA PRO A 111 -14.61 -2.87 23.75
C PRO A 111 -13.59 -3.99 23.46
N ALA A 112 -12.51 -4.05 24.24
CA ALA A 112 -11.46 -5.04 24.06
C ALA A 112 -11.98 -6.48 24.26
N GLU A 113 -12.95 -6.63 25.15
CA GLU A 113 -13.63 -7.88 25.46
C GLU A 113 -14.35 -8.46 24.23
N ASP A 114 -14.93 -7.60 23.37
CA ASP A 114 -15.59 -8.04 22.13
C ASP A 114 -14.57 -8.58 21.12
N ILE A 115 -13.34 -8.06 21.13
CA ILE A 115 -12.23 -8.53 20.28
C ILE A 115 -11.59 -9.80 20.83
N ILE A 116 -11.59 -9.97 22.14
CA ILE A 116 -11.03 -11.16 22.79
C ILE A 116 -12.01 -12.33 22.66
N ALA A 117 -13.32 -12.06 22.77
CA ALA A 117 -14.37 -13.07 22.62
C ALA A 117 -14.65 -13.43 21.15
N GLY A 118 -14.49 -12.48 20.23
CA GLY A 118 -14.71 -12.66 18.79
C GLY A 118 -13.44 -13.00 18.02
N ASP A 119 -13.56 -13.79 16.96
CA ASP A 119 -12.42 -14.35 16.25
C ASP A 119 -12.14 -13.72 14.88
N ARG A 120 -13.10 -13.02 14.23
CA ARG A 120 -12.93 -12.67 12.79
C ARG A 120 -13.51 -11.36 12.26
N TYR A 121 -14.55 -10.80 12.87
CA TYR A 121 -15.21 -9.60 12.35
C TYR A 121 -15.43 -8.60 13.48
N TYR A 122 -14.99 -7.37 13.26
CA TYR A 122 -15.13 -6.26 14.20
C TYR A 122 -16.15 -5.24 13.67
N GLY A 123 -16.25 -4.07 14.30
CA GLY A 123 -17.10 -2.99 13.81
C GLY A 123 -16.79 -2.64 12.35
N LEU A 124 -17.80 -2.73 11.48
CA LEU A 124 -17.65 -2.51 10.04
C LEU A 124 -17.69 -1.01 9.72
N ILE A 125 -16.62 -0.51 9.10
CA ILE A 125 -16.55 0.83 8.50
C ILE A 125 -16.68 0.64 6.99
N ASP A 126 -17.89 0.79 6.45
CA ASP A 126 -18.26 0.39 5.08
C ASP A 126 -18.10 1.46 4.00
N HIS A 127 -17.53 2.60 4.34
CA HIS A 127 -17.39 3.78 3.49
C HIS A 127 -15.96 4.33 3.54
N PRO A 128 -15.56 5.21 2.60
CA PRO A 128 -14.24 5.82 2.63
C PRO A 128 -14.01 6.57 3.94
N ALA A 129 -12.92 6.27 4.64
CA ALA A 129 -12.61 6.82 5.95
C ALA A 129 -11.11 6.74 6.28
N ILE A 130 -10.72 7.45 7.33
CA ILE A 130 -9.43 7.31 8.01
C ILE A 130 -9.63 6.84 9.44
N ILE A 131 -8.69 6.03 9.93
CA ILE A 131 -8.54 5.73 11.35
C ILE A 131 -7.25 6.40 11.82
N VAL A 132 -7.35 7.19 12.89
CA VAL A 132 -6.21 7.94 13.44
C VAL A 132 -6.01 7.66 14.92
N ASP A 133 -4.82 8.00 15.40
CA ASP A 133 -4.50 8.04 16.82
C ASP A 133 -4.95 9.35 17.50
N CYS A 134 -4.75 9.48 18.82
CA CYS A 134 -5.18 10.67 19.58
C CYS A 134 -4.40 11.96 19.26
N HIS A 135 -3.39 11.89 18.39
CA HIS A 135 -2.61 13.02 17.90
C HIS A 135 -2.86 13.30 16.42
N GLY A 136 -3.83 12.61 15.81
CA GLY A 136 -4.17 12.75 14.40
C GLY A 136 -3.17 12.07 13.46
N ASN A 137 -2.27 11.21 13.96
CA ASN A 137 -1.43 10.38 13.09
C ASN A 137 -2.32 9.32 12.43
N ILE A 138 -2.25 9.23 11.10
CA ILE A 138 -3.10 8.32 10.34
C ILE A 138 -2.55 6.90 10.43
N LEU A 139 -3.38 5.97 10.88
CA LEU A 139 -3.05 4.55 10.99
C LEU A 139 -3.54 3.75 9.79
N VAL A 140 -4.71 4.11 9.24
CA VAL A 140 -5.34 3.42 8.12
C VAL A 140 -6.08 4.42 7.24
N TRP A 141 -5.88 4.34 5.93
CA TRP A 141 -6.89 4.79 4.97
C TRP A 141 -7.69 3.59 4.46
N THR A 142 -9.02 3.71 4.40
CA THR A 142 -9.88 2.78 3.66
C THR A 142 -10.56 3.50 2.51
N LEU A 143 -10.37 2.95 1.30
CA LEU A 143 -10.78 3.55 0.03
C LEU A 143 -11.55 2.50 -0.79
N PRO A 144 -12.78 2.15 -0.38
CA PRO A 144 -13.57 1.11 -1.03
C PRO A 144 -13.89 1.49 -2.47
N LYS A 145 -13.71 0.52 -3.39
CA LYS A 145 -14.02 0.65 -4.83
C LYS A 145 -13.40 1.89 -5.49
N ILE A 146 -12.24 2.34 -5.01
CA ILE A 146 -11.55 3.51 -5.55
C ILE A 146 -10.98 3.29 -6.95
N ILE A 147 -10.62 2.05 -7.29
CA ILE A 147 -10.16 1.70 -8.64
C ILE A 147 -11.38 1.36 -9.49
N PRO A 148 -11.65 2.10 -10.59
CA PRO A 148 -12.84 1.88 -11.41
C PRO A 148 -12.77 0.56 -12.18
N LYS A 149 -13.94 0.01 -12.53
CA LYS A 149 -14.08 -1.34 -13.09
C LYS A 149 -13.20 -1.58 -14.31
N HIS A 150 -13.09 -0.65 -15.25
CA HIS A 150 -12.24 -0.83 -16.44
C HIS A 150 -10.75 -0.94 -16.08
N ARG A 151 -10.28 -0.22 -15.04
CA ARG A 151 -8.90 -0.37 -14.55
C ARG A 151 -8.69 -1.68 -13.83
N GLN A 152 -9.71 -2.22 -13.17
CA GLN A 152 -9.65 -3.57 -12.61
C GLN A 152 -9.50 -4.60 -13.74
N GLU A 153 -10.29 -4.50 -14.81
CA GLU A 153 -10.20 -5.38 -15.98
C GLU A 153 -8.82 -5.32 -16.66
N GLU A 154 -8.27 -4.11 -16.84
CA GLU A 154 -6.91 -3.91 -17.33
C GLU A 154 -5.88 -4.53 -16.39
N LEU A 155 -5.98 -4.32 -15.08
CA LEU A 155 -5.07 -4.91 -14.11
C LEU A 155 -5.13 -6.43 -14.13
N LEU A 156 -6.32 -7.01 -14.26
CA LEU A 156 -6.49 -8.46 -14.42
C LEU A 156 -5.79 -8.95 -15.69
N ALA A 157 -5.99 -8.29 -16.83
CA ALA A 157 -5.30 -8.65 -18.07
C ALA A 157 -3.77 -8.59 -17.92
N ILE A 158 -3.25 -7.53 -17.29
CA ILE A 158 -1.81 -7.35 -17.05
C ILE A 158 -1.28 -8.42 -16.09
N THR A 159 -2.05 -8.81 -15.08
CA THR A 159 -1.64 -9.83 -14.09
C THR A 159 -1.38 -11.20 -14.72
N ARG A 160 -1.95 -11.49 -15.90
CA ARG A 160 -1.65 -12.73 -16.63
C ARG A 160 -0.17 -12.89 -16.98
N HIS A 161 0.57 -11.79 -17.18
CA HIS A 161 2.02 -11.85 -17.44
C HIS A 161 2.85 -12.43 -16.28
N VAL A 162 2.31 -12.43 -15.06
CA VAL A 162 3.02 -12.93 -13.87
C VAL A 162 2.44 -14.23 -13.33
N GLU A 163 1.33 -14.70 -13.88
CA GLU A 163 0.58 -15.84 -13.36
C GLU A 163 1.43 -17.12 -13.33
N GLY A 164 2.15 -17.40 -14.43
CA GLY A 164 3.05 -18.55 -14.54
C GLY A 164 4.23 -18.55 -13.57
N ARG A 165 4.40 -17.48 -12.77
CA ARG A 165 5.45 -17.35 -11.75
C ARG A 165 4.91 -17.42 -10.32
N LEU A 166 3.60 -17.53 -10.14
CA LEU A 166 3.00 -17.70 -8.83
C LEU A 166 3.44 -19.04 -8.24
N THR A 167 3.77 -19.03 -6.96
CA THR A 167 4.21 -20.24 -6.26
C THR A 167 3.40 -20.47 -5.00
N VAL A 168 3.16 -21.73 -4.69
CA VAL A 168 2.65 -22.22 -3.41
C VAL A 168 3.68 -23.19 -2.87
N ARG A 169 3.93 -23.16 -1.55
CA ARG A 169 4.76 -24.16 -0.88
C ARG A 169 3.87 -25.17 -0.20
N GLU A 170 4.21 -26.44 -0.34
CA GLU A 170 3.56 -27.49 0.43
C GLU A 170 3.82 -27.30 1.92
N ASP A 171 2.79 -27.52 2.72
CA ASP A 171 2.90 -27.45 4.16
C ASP A 171 3.65 -28.66 4.71
N PRO A 172 4.62 -28.46 5.62
CA PRO A 172 5.20 -29.56 6.39
C PRO A 172 4.12 -30.30 7.20
N GLU A 173 4.25 -31.62 7.34
CA GLU A 173 3.27 -32.49 8.04
C GLU A 173 2.90 -32.00 9.46
N ASN A 174 3.80 -31.31 10.16
CA ASN A 174 3.62 -30.80 11.53
C ASN A 174 3.72 -29.27 11.63
N ALA A 175 3.37 -28.54 10.57
CA ALA A 175 3.49 -27.08 10.56
C ALA A 175 2.47 -26.42 11.49
N SER A 176 2.97 -25.61 12.44
CA SER A 176 2.12 -24.75 13.25
C SER A 176 1.44 -23.66 12.39
N PRO A 177 0.27 -23.12 12.81
CA PRO A 177 -0.46 -22.11 12.04
C PRO A 177 0.37 -20.85 11.72
N GLY A 178 1.32 -20.48 12.57
CA GLY A 178 2.20 -19.32 12.34
C GLY A 178 3.41 -19.61 11.44
N GLN A 179 3.77 -20.87 11.22
CA GLN A 179 4.84 -21.22 10.30
C GLN A 179 4.37 -21.07 8.86
N GLN A 180 5.21 -20.51 8.00
CA GLN A 180 4.98 -20.39 6.56
C GLN A 180 3.64 -19.77 6.16
N TRP A 181 3.00 -18.96 7.01
CA TRP A 181 1.68 -18.39 6.71
C TRP A 181 1.65 -17.50 5.46
N ARG A 182 2.83 -17.08 4.98
CA ARG A 182 3.01 -16.38 3.70
C ARG A 182 2.97 -17.28 2.47
N THR A 183 3.35 -18.55 2.58
CA THR A 183 3.63 -19.42 1.43
C THR A 183 3.01 -20.81 1.51
N GLY A 184 2.58 -21.28 2.67
CA GLY A 184 2.04 -22.62 2.89
C GLY A 184 0.68 -22.81 2.24
N SER A 185 0.47 -23.96 1.61
CA SER A 185 -0.70 -24.30 0.79
C SER A 185 -2.03 -24.17 1.53
N ARG A 186 -2.10 -24.41 2.85
CA ARG A 186 -3.32 -24.23 3.66
C ARG A 186 -3.89 -22.82 3.67
N PHE A 187 -3.09 -21.82 3.29
CA PHE A 187 -3.53 -20.42 3.21
C PHE A 187 -3.99 -20.03 1.80
N PHE A 188 -3.94 -20.96 0.84
CA PHE A 188 -4.40 -20.77 -0.52
C PHE A 188 -5.62 -21.64 -0.77
N ARG A 189 -6.57 -21.09 -1.51
CA ARG A 189 -7.65 -21.86 -2.12
C ARG A 189 -7.29 -22.20 -3.55
N GLU A 190 -7.87 -23.26 -4.09
CA GLU A 190 -7.86 -23.49 -5.53
C GLU A 190 -8.61 -22.36 -6.24
N GLY A 191 -8.10 -21.92 -7.39
CA GLY A 191 -8.76 -20.91 -8.22
C GLY A 191 -9.70 -21.54 -9.24
N ASN A 192 -10.61 -20.74 -9.81
CA ASN A 192 -11.37 -21.20 -10.99
C ASN A 192 -10.64 -20.76 -12.26
N ASP A 193 -10.43 -19.44 -12.39
CA ASP A 193 -9.81 -18.83 -13.57
C ASP A 193 -8.33 -18.50 -13.37
N TRP A 194 -7.83 -18.59 -12.15
CA TRP A 194 -6.49 -18.13 -11.79
C TRP A 194 -5.69 -19.17 -11.02
N MET A 195 -4.41 -19.33 -11.38
CA MET A 195 -3.48 -20.09 -10.55
C MET A 195 -3.26 -19.42 -9.21
N SER A 196 -3.41 -20.21 -8.14
CA SER A 196 -3.18 -19.75 -6.78
C SER A 196 -1.70 -19.65 -6.48
N GLY A 197 -1.32 -18.67 -5.69
CA GLY A 197 0.06 -18.53 -5.25
C GLY A 197 0.47 -17.11 -4.94
N ILE A 198 1.76 -16.96 -4.68
CA ILE A 198 2.38 -15.69 -4.33
C ILE A 198 3.65 -15.47 -5.15
N LEU A 199 3.89 -14.21 -5.51
CA LEU A 199 5.07 -13.75 -6.22
C LEU A 199 5.56 -12.44 -5.60
N TYR A 200 6.86 -12.33 -5.37
CA TYR A 200 7.53 -11.13 -4.90
C TYR A 200 8.40 -10.54 -6.01
N LEU A 201 8.24 -9.24 -6.25
CA LEU A 201 8.91 -8.50 -7.32
C LEU A 201 9.52 -7.21 -6.74
N SER A 202 10.72 -6.87 -7.20
CA SER A 202 11.36 -5.59 -6.90
C SER A 202 12.35 -5.21 -8.00
N ALA A 203 12.42 -3.93 -8.35
CA ALA A 203 13.46 -3.38 -9.21
C ALA A 203 14.79 -3.13 -8.48
N GLY A 204 14.84 -3.22 -7.15
CA GLY A 204 16.04 -2.93 -6.35
C GLY A 204 15.86 -3.21 -4.86
N TRP A 205 15.90 -4.49 -4.47
CA TRP A 205 15.74 -4.95 -3.08
C TRP A 205 16.76 -6.04 -2.70
N PHE A 206 16.92 -6.31 -1.41
CA PHE A 206 17.78 -7.37 -0.87
C PHE A 206 17.12 -8.76 -0.88
N PRO A 207 17.58 -9.73 -1.67
CA PRO A 207 16.98 -11.08 -1.69
C PRO A 207 16.75 -11.64 -0.27
N LEU A 208 15.69 -12.43 -0.07
CA LEU A 208 15.31 -12.94 1.25
C LEU A 208 16.49 -13.66 1.92
N GLY A 209 16.82 -13.27 3.16
CA GLY A 209 17.97 -13.81 3.91
C GLY A 209 19.33 -13.21 3.54
N GLN A 210 19.40 -12.27 2.59
CA GLN A 210 20.63 -11.59 2.17
C GLN A 210 20.61 -10.11 2.60
N GLN A 211 20.70 -9.88 3.91
CA GLN A 211 20.85 -8.55 4.50
C GLN A 211 22.21 -8.46 5.22
N GLY A 212 22.98 -7.41 4.96
CA GLY A 212 24.30 -7.19 5.56
C GLY A 212 25.18 -6.28 4.70
N ASP A 213 26.32 -5.82 5.23
CA ASP A 213 27.18 -4.81 4.60
C ASP A 213 27.72 -5.22 3.22
N ASN A 214 27.83 -6.53 2.98
CA ASN A 214 28.30 -7.11 1.72
C ASN A 214 27.17 -7.45 0.73
N CYS A 215 25.91 -7.25 1.13
CA CYS A 215 24.76 -7.46 0.26
C CYS A 215 24.43 -6.16 -0.48
N ARG A 216 23.96 -6.29 -1.72
CA ARG A 216 23.50 -5.16 -2.53
C ARG A 216 22.08 -5.38 -3.03
N PRO A 217 21.27 -4.33 -3.18
CA PRO A 217 19.97 -4.43 -3.86
C PRO A 217 20.11 -5.05 -5.25
N ARG A 218 19.13 -5.87 -5.63
CA ARG A 218 19.03 -6.51 -6.94
C ARG A 218 17.63 -6.38 -7.49
N CYS A 219 17.52 -6.37 -8.82
CA CYS A 219 16.26 -6.54 -9.52
C CYS A 219 15.89 -8.03 -9.54
N THR A 220 14.60 -8.34 -9.35
CA THR A 220 14.08 -9.71 -9.50
C THR A 220 14.35 -10.24 -10.91
N ASP A 221 14.87 -11.46 -11.03
CA ASP A 221 15.31 -12.02 -12.32
C ASP A 221 14.20 -12.02 -13.39
N PHE A 222 12.94 -12.25 -13.00
CA PHE A 222 11.80 -12.18 -13.92
C PHE A 222 11.67 -10.81 -14.61
N LEU A 223 11.90 -9.71 -13.88
CA LEU A 223 11.77 -8.34 -14.41
C LEU A 223 12.86 -7.99 -15.44
N ARG A 224 13.87 -8.84 -15.59
CA ARG A 224 14.91 -8.71 -16.62
C ARG A 224 14.48 -9.34 -17.94
N LEU A 225 13.50 -10.25 -17.92
CA LEU A 225 12.97 -10.92 -19.10
C LEU A 225 11.99 -10.01 -19.85
N PRO A 226 11.78 -10.19 -21.18
CA PRO A 226 10.85 -9.39 -21.96
C PRO A 226 9.43 -9.34 -21.37
N GLU A 227 8.95 -10.46 -20.85
CA GLU A 227 7.62 -10.58 -20.23
C GLU A 227 7.51 -9.73 -18.95
N GLY A 228 8.54 -9.71 -18.10
CA GLY A 228 8.58 -8.86 -16.91
C GLY A 228 8.69 -7.37 -17.25
N GLN A 229 9.42 -7.04 -18.32
CA GLN A 229 9.48 -5.66 -18.83
C GLN A 229 8.14 -5.21 -19.41
N ALA A 230 7.44 -6.10 -20.11
CA ALA A 230 6.10 -5.85 -20.63
C ALA A 230 5.10 -5.63 -19.49
N TRP A 231 5.13 -6.48 -18.46
CA TRP A 231 4.31 -6.31 -17.26
C TRP A 231 4.54 -4.95 -16.58
N MET A 232 5.81 -4.55 -16.37
CA MET A 232 6.15 -3.24 -15.79
C MET A 232 5.65 -2.07 -16.65
N SER A 233 5.77 -2.17 -17.96
CA SER A 233 5.37 -1.11 -18.89
C SER A 233 3.84 -1.00 -18.98
N ALA A 234 3.13 -2.12 -19.00
CA ALA A 234 1.67 -2.16 -19.07
C ALA A 234 1.02 -1.59 -17.81
N LEU A 235 1.72 -1.62 -16.67
CA LEU A 235 1.27 -1.00 -15.42
C LEU A 235 1.44 0.52 -15.38
N GLN A 236 1.91 1.19 -16.43
CA GLN A 236 2.22 2.63 -16.40
C GLN A 236 1.07 3.49 -15.86
N GLU A 237 -0.15 3.37 -16.39
CA GLU A 237 -1.29 4.20 -15.94
C GLU A 237 -1.77 3.82 -14.54
N ILE A 238 -1.91 2.53 -14.24
CA ILE A 238 -2.31 2.04 -12.91
C ILE A 238 -1.29 2.47 -11.85
N GLY A 239 0.00 2.33 -12.16
CA GLY A 239 1.10 2.73 -11.30
C GLY A 239 1.12 4.24 -11.04
N ALA A 240 0.81 5.06 -12.04
CA ALA A 240 0.66 6.50 -11.89
C ALA A 240 -0.51 6.87 -10.96
N LEU A 241 -1.64 6.16 -11.04
CA LEU A 241 -2.78 6.33 -10.13
C LEU A 241 -2.43 5.91 -8.68
N ILE A 242 -1.72 4.79 -8.52
CA ILE A 242 -1.23 4.30 -7.22
C ILE A 242 -0.31 5.33 -6.56
N ASP A 243 0.66 5.86 -7.31
CA ASP A 243 1.55 6.91 -6.84
C ASP A 243 0.79 8.19 -6.49
N GLY A 244 -0.22 8.56 -7.28
CA GLY A 244 -1.05 9.74 -7.01
C GLY A 244 -1.89 9.58 -5.74
N ILE A 245 -2.42 8.38 -5.48
CA ILE A 245 -3.06 8.06 -4.20
C ILE A 245 -2.06 8.25 -3.06
N LEU A 246 -0.87 7.63 -3.15
CA LEU A 246 0.15 7.72 -2.10
C LEU A 246 0.59 9.17 -1.85
N ALA A 247 0.80 9.95 -2.91
CA ALA A 247 1.22 11.35 -2.80
C ALA A 247 0.19 12.24 -2.10
N ILE A 248 -1.11 11.90 -2.18
CA ILE A 248 -2.16 12.59 -1.44
C ILE A 248 -2.24 12.08 0.00
N THR A 249 -2.17 10.76 0.20
CA THR A 249 -2.43 10.12 1.51
C THR A 249 -1.22 10.06 2.44
N HIS A 250 -0.01 10.18 1.90
CA HIS A 250 1.29 10.19 2.60
C HIS A 250 2.39 10.82 1.71
N PRO A 251 2.32 12.15 1.44
CA PRO A 251 3.22 12.85 0.53
C PRO A 251 4.71 12.64 0.85
N ARG A 252 5.08 12.62 2.14
CA ARG A 252 6.49 12.44 2.55
C ARG A 252 7.01 11.06 2.22
N LEU A 253 6.18 10.01 2.35
CA LEU A 253 6.55 8.65 1.97
C LEU A 253 6.67 8.51 0.44
N TYR A 254 5.81 9.19 -0.31
CA TYR A 254 5.96 9.28 -1.77
C TYR A 254 7.29 9.91 -2.18
N GLU A 255 7.63 11.07 -1.61
CA GLU A 255 8.90 11.77 -1.87
C GLU A 255 10.12 10.91 -1.49
N ALA A 256 10.06 10.25 -0.32
CA ALA A 256 11.10 9.32 0.10
C ALA A 256 11.28 8.15 -0.89
N GLY A 257 10.17 7.61 -1.42
CA GLY A 257 10.20 6.56 -2.44
C GLY A 257 10.86 6.99 -3.75
N LEU A 258 10.54 8.19 -4.25
CA LEU A 258 11.20 8.77 -5.42
C LEU A 258 12.70 8.94 -5.19
N GLU A 259 13.08 9.46 -4.03
CA GLU A 259 14.47 9.69 -3.67
C GLU A 259 15.24 8.36 -3.58
N VAL A 260 14.62 7.31 -3.05
CA VAL A 260 15.23 5.97 -3.05
C VAL A 260 15.49 5.47 -4.46
N GLN A 261 14.52 5.60 -5.36
CA GLN A 261 14.70 5.18 -6.77
C GLN A 261 15.83 5.95 -7.44
N ARG A 262 15.89 7.28 -7.24
CA ARG A 262 16.96 8.12 -7.77
C ARG A 262 18.33 7.68 -7.24
N ARG A 263 18.46 7.51 -5.92
CA ARG A 263 19.74 7.10 -5.30
C ARG A 263 20.15 5.67 -5.65
N LEU A 264 19.20 4.76 -5.82
CA LEU A 264 19.47 3.41 -6.34
C LEU A 264 20.02 3.48 -7.77
N ALA A 265 19.36 4.24 -8.65
CA ALA A 265 19.79 4.44 -10.03
C ALA A 265 21.19 5.08 -10.11
N GLU A 266 21.53 6.00 -9.21
CA GLU A 266 22.85 6.62 -9.12
C GLU A 266 23.92 5.63 -8.69
N ARG A 267 23.66 4.88 -7.62
CA ARG A 267 24.63 3.96 -7.01
C ARG A 267 24.77 2.64 -7.74
N LEU A 268 23.72 2.19 -8.42
CA LEU A 268 23.65 0.92 -9.15
C LEU A 268 23.22 1.18 -10.59
N PRO A 269 24.17 1.58 -11.47
CA PRO A 269 23.85 1.89 -12.86
C PRO A 269 23.19 0.75 -13.62
N ASP A 270 23.47 -0.50 -13.26
CA ASP A 270 22.88 -1.72 -13.82
C ASP A 270 21.38 -1.87 -13.50
N LEU A 271 20.86 -1.16 -12.49
CA LEU A 271 19.44 -1.16 -12.16
C LEU A 271 18.65 -0.03 -12.83
N ARG A 272 19.33 0.96 -13.44
CA ARG A 272 18.68 2.18 -13.98
C ARG A 272 17.54 1.88 -14.92
N GLU A 273 17.75 0.93 -15.84
CA GLU A 273 16.76 0.59 -16.86
C GLU A 273 15.51 -0.04 -16.22
N HIS A 274 15.70 -0.91 -15.23
CA HIS A 274 14.61 -1.55 -14.49
C HIS A 274 13.87 -0.56 -13.59
N LEU A 275 14.61 0.29 -12.87
CA LEU A 275 14.03 1.37 -12.05
C LEU A 275 13.26 2.38 -12.91
N GLY A 276 13.73 2.66 -14.12
CA GLY A 276 13.06 3.52 -15.08
C GLY A 276 11.73 2.95 -15.58
N ARG A 277 11.56 1.62 -15.62
CA ARG A 277 10.28 0.97 -15.99
C ARG A 277 9.44 0.58 -14.79
N TRP A 278 9.99 0.65 -13.58
CA TRP A 278 9.27 0.25 -12.38
C TRP A 278 8.03 1.14 -12.18
N PRO A 279 6.83 0.55 -12.00
CA PRO A 279 5.57 1.28 -12.19
C PRO A 279 5.12 2.14 -11.01
N TRP A 280 5.81 2.16 -9.88
CA TRP A 280 5.40 2.94 -8.69
C TRP A 280 6.60 3.28 -7.83
N VAL A 281 6.45 4.14 -6.83
CA VAL A 281 7.57 4.53 -5.93
C VAL A 281 7.95 3.46 -4.90
N PHE A 282 7.05 2.51 -4.61
CA PHE A 282 7.31 1.41 -3.67
C PHE A 282 8.53 0.58 -4.06
N ASN A 283 9.31 0.08 -3.10
CA ASN A 283 10.49 -0.74 -3.41
C ASN A 283 10.10 -2.16 -3.83
N CYS A 284 8.97 -2.67 -3.34
CA CYS A 284 8.52 -4.03 -3.54
C CYS A 284 7.06 -4.11 -3.92
N ALA A 285 6.74 -5.16 -4.66
CA ALA A 285 5.39 -5.61 -4.93
C ALA A 285 5.27 -7.09 -4.62
N GLN A 286 4.18 -7.46 -3.98
CA GLN A 286 3.75 -8.83 -3.80
C GLN A 286 2.41 -8.97 -4.52
N VAL A 287 2.33 -9.93 -5.45
CA VAL A 287 1.08 -10.38 -6.05
C VAL A 287 0.70 -11.67 -5.36
N SER A 288 -0.49 -11.72 -4.78
CA SER A 288 -1.02 -12.93 -4.16
C SER A 288 -2.41 -13.26 -4.68
N VAL A 289 -2.61 -14.51 -5.06
CA VAL A 289 -3.83 -15.01 -5.69
C VAL A 289 -4.42 -16.12 -4.84
N ASN A 290 -5.72 -16.02 -4.55
CA ASN A 290 -6.50 -16.97 -3.75
C ASN A 290 -5.94 -17.22 -2.34
N ARG A 291 -5.21 -16.24 -1.82
CA ARG A 291 -4.51 -16.32 -0.54
C ARG A 291 -5.29 -15.61 0.55
N MET A 292 -5.54 -16.28 1.67
CA MET A 292 -5.96 -15.63 2.91
C MET A 292 -4.75 -15.19 3.76
N SER A 293 -4.96 -14.29 4.71
CA SER A 293 -3.95 -13.96 5.73
C SER A 293 -4.53 -14.08 7.14
N ILE A 294 -3.71 -14.59 8.05
CA ILE A 294 -3.99 -14.58 9.49
C ILE A 294 -3.70 -13.20 10.08
N HIS A 295 -4.08 -12.96 11.33
CA HIS A 295 -3.68 -11.74 12.04
C HIS A 295 -2.15 -11.67 12.15
N HIS A 296 -1.58 -10.61 11.60
CA HIS A 296 -0.14 -10.38 11.60
C HIS A 296 0.20 -8.88 11.53
N ARG A 297 1.49 -8.58 11.67
CA ARG A 297 2.10 -7.31 11.32
C ARG A 297 3.20 -7.57 10.29
N ASP A 298 3.50 -6.56 9.49
CA ASP A 298 4.68 -6.58 8.64
C ASP A 298 5.87 -5.93 9.35
N TYR A 299 7.07 -6.39 9.01
CA TYR A 299 8.31 -5.98 9.69
C TYR A 299 9.31 -5.27 8.77
N ASN A 300 9.00 -5.20 7.47
CA ASN A 300 9.87 -4.62 6.45
C ASN A 300 9.87 -3.08 6.45
N GLY A 301 8.75 -2.46 6.81
CA GLY A 301 8.64 -1.00 6.91
C GLY A 301 9.01 -0.45 8.28
N ARG A 302 8.82 0.86 8.46
CA ARG A 302 8.99 1.58 9.74
C ARG A 302 7.65 2.02 10.32
N PRO A 303 7.56 2.35 11.62
CA PRO A 303 6.35 2.96 12.16
C PRO A 303 6.01 4.23 11.40
N GLY A 304 4.73 4.45 11.09
CA GLY A 304 4.25 5.57 10.29
C GLY A 304 4.28 5.37 8.77
N TRP A 305 4.90 4.29 8.27
CA TRP A 305 4.87 3.97 6.84
C TRP A 305 3.65 3.12 6.51
N VAL A 306 2.98 3.46 5.41
CA VAL A 306 1.84 2.68 4.90
C VAL A 306 2.26 1.70 3.82
N ASP A 307 1.62 0.54 3.80
CA ASP A 307 1.65 -0.36 2.65
C ASP A 307 0.42 -0.10 1.77
N PHE A 308 0.55 -0.30 0.46
CA PHE A 308 -0.55 -0.19 -0.49
C PHE A 308 -1.17 -1.55 -0.77
N LEU A 309 -2.37 -1.79 -0.23
CA LEU A 309 -3.08 -3.04 -0.41
C LEU A 309 -4.25 -2.81 -1.36
N LEU A 310 -4.22 -3.45 -2.53
CA LEU A 310 -5.27 -3.40 -3.55
C LEU A 310 -5.83 -4.79 -3.78
N SER A 311 -7.15 -4.95 -3.69
CA SER A 311 -7.83 -6.17 -4.13
C SER A 311 -8.47 -5.98 -5.50
N VAL A 312 -8.34 -6.97 -6.37
CA VAL A 312 -9.11 -7.12 -7.63
C VAL A 312 -9.49 -8.60 -7.82
N GLY A 313 -10.47 -8.87 -8.69
CA GLY A 313 -10.88 -10.24 -8.98
C GLY A 313 -12.37 -10.38 -9.25
N THR A 314 -12.79 -11.63 -9.48
CA THR A 314 -14.16 -12.03 -9.86
C THR A 314 -14.85 -12.85 -8.77
N TYR A 315 -14.31 -12.85 -7.55
CA TYR A 315 -14.75 -13.67 -6.41
C TYR A 315 -16.15 -13.36 -5.85
N GLY A 316 -16.88 -12.38 -6.41
CA GLY A 316 -18.33 -12.16 -6.24
C GLY A 316 -18.83 -11.69 -4.87
N GLU A 317 -18.27 -12.20 -3.78
CA GLU A 317 -18.66 -11.90 -2.41
C GLU A 317 -17.96 -10.66 -1.85
N ARG A 318 -18.52 -10.11 -0.77
CA ARG A 318 -17.90 -9.03 -0.02
C ARG A 318 -16.64 -9.53 0.68
N ALA A 319 -15.48 -9.00 0.30
CA ALA A 319 -14.23 -9.21 1.00
C ALA A 319 -14.02 -8.10 2.04
N VAL A 320 -13.35 -8.47 3.13
CA VAL A 320 -13.02 -7.53 4.19
C VAL A 320 -11.58 -7.68 4.64
N MET A 321 -11.04 -6.60 5.19
CA MET A 321 -9.80 -6.61 5.95
C MET A 321 -10.12 -6.29 7.40
N ALA A 322 -9.60 -7.10 8.32
CA ALA A 322 -9.85 -6.99 9.75
C ALA A 322 -8.63 -6.43 10.47
N PHE A 323 -8.82 -5.37 11.26
CA PHE A 323 -7.81 -4.71 12.07
C PHE A 323 -8.00 -5.01 13.55
N ARG A 324 -7.28 -5.99 14.07
CA ARG A 324 -7.51 -6.51 15.42
C ARG A 324 -7.25 -5.47 16.50
N ASN A 325 -6.11 -4.78 16.45
CA ASN A 325 -5.77 -3.78 17.47
C ASN A 325 -6.57 -2.48 17.35
N LEU A 326 -7.30 -2.29 16.24
CA LEU A 326 -8.17 -1.13 16.05
C LEU A 326 -9.64 -1.46 16.33
N GLY A 327 -10.00 -2.75 16.38
CA GLY A 327 -11.39 -3.18 16.55
C GLY A 327 -12.27 -2.80 15.36
N ALA A 328 -11.71 -2.81 14.16
CA ALA A 328 -12.39 -2.38 12.95
C ALA A 328 -12.25 -3.39 11.81
N THR A 329 -13.27 -3.48 10.98
CA THR A 329 -13.26 -4.21 9.72
C THR A 329 -13.63 -3.24 8.60
N VAL A 330 -12.91 -3.31 7.48
CA VAL A 330 -13.15 -2.44 6.32
C VAL A 330 -13.39 -3.26 5.05
N PRO A 331 -14.14 -2.74 4.06
CA PRO A 331 -14.26 -3.36 2.76
C PRO A 331 -12.88 -3.54 2.12
N PHE A 332 -12.67 -4.73 1.58
CA PHE A 332 -11.51 -5.08 0.76
C PHE A 332 -11.97 -5.80 -0.52
N ASP A 333 -13.13 -5.38 -1.02
CA ASP A 333 -13.76 -5.84 -2.28
C ASP A 333 -12.90 -5.50 -3.50
N SER A 334 -13.23 -6.10 -4.65
CA SER A 334 -12.58 -5.79 -5.92
C SER A 334 -12.63 -4.29 -6.23
N GLY A 335 -11.45 -3.72 -6.50
CA GLY A 335 -11.21 -2.29 -6.70
C GLY A 335 -10.97 -1.47 -5.42
N SER A 336 -10.95 -2.08 -4.25
CA SER A 336 -10.71 -1.39 -2.98
C SER A 336 -9.23 -1.26 -2.67
N VAL A 337 -8.84 -0.11 -2.13
CA VAL A 337 -7.50 0.14 -1.60
C VAL A 337 -7.58 0.35 -0.10
N VAL A 338 -6.62 -0.22 0.62
CA VAL A 338 -6.40 0.02 2.04
C VAL A 338 -4.93 0.36 2.24
N LEU A 339 -4.67 1.41 3.02
CA LEU A 339 -3.31 1.88 3.35
C LEU A 339 -3.08 1.77 4.86
N PRO A 340 -2.80 0.58 5.41
CA PRO A 340 -2.50 0.45 6.82
C PRO A 340 -1.02 0.76 7.08
N VAL A 341 -0.73 1.33 8.25
CA VAL A 341 0.62 1.32 8.82
C VAL A 341 0.92 -0.10 9.31
N SER A 342 1.25 -1.02 8.38
CA SER A 342 1.31 -2.47 8.60
C SER A 342 2.26 -2.94 9.70
N ARG A 343 3.25 -2.11 10.06
CA ARG A 343 4.15 -2.36 11.20
C ARG A 343 3.47 -2.18 12.54
N VAL A 344 2.38 -1.44 12.59
CA VAL A 344 1.66 -1.06 13.81
C VAL A 344 0.31 -1.76 13.84
N VAL A 345 -0.42 -1.71 12.73
CA VAL A 345 -1.77 -2.26 12.58
C VAL A 345 -1.72 -3.78 12.37
N ILE A 346 -2.31 -4.53 13.31
CA ILE A 346 -2.53 -5.96 13.17
C ILE A 346 -3.65 -6.17 12.17
N HIS A 347 -3.34 -6.75 11.02
CA HIS A 347 -4.30 -6.93 9.94
C HIS A 347 -4.41 -8.39 9.50
N ALA A 348 -5.57 -8.76 8.98
CA ALA A 348 -5.88 -10.06 8.40
C ALA A 348 -6.89 -9.89 7.28
N VAL A 349 -6.87 -10.83 6.34
CA VAL A 349 -7.85 -10.91 5.27
C VAL A 349 -8.39 -12.34 5.26
N PRO A 350 -9.64 -12.56 5.72
CA PRO A 350 -10.26 -13.88 5.71
C PRO A 350 -10.27 -14.52 4.31
N ALA A 351 -10.49 -15.83 4.31
CA ALA A 351 -10.77 -16.56 3.09
C ALA A 351 -12.05 -16.04 2.45
N VAL A 352 -12.00 -15.89 1.13
CA VAL A 352 -13.13 -15.51 0.27
C VAL A 352 -13.24 -16.56 -0.85
N PRO A 353 -14.26 -16.52 -1.70
CA PRO A 353 -14.30 -17.36 -2.89
C PRO A 353 -13.06 -17.18 -3.78
N ALA A 354 -12.87 -18.15 -4.65
CA ALA A 354 -11.75 -18.18 -5.58
C ALA A 354 -11.71 -16.95 -6.50
N ASP A 355 -10.53 -16.73 -7.08
CA ASP A 355 -10.15 -15.67 -8.00
C ASP A 355 -10.07 -14.27 -7.37
N ARG A 356 -9.60 -14.20 -6.11
CA ARG A 356 -9.12 -12.94 -5.50
C ARG A 356 -7.64 -12.76 -5.76
N ILE A 357 -7.29 -11.63 -6.34
CA ILE A 357 -5.92 -11.15 -6.49
C ILE A 357 -5.72 -9.96 -5.54
N ALA A 358 -4.60 -9.94 -4.84
CA ALA A 358 -4.17 -8.82 -4.04
C ALA A 358 -2.77 -8.37 -4.47
N TYR A 359 -2.65 -7.08 -4.76
CA TYR A 359 -1.39 -6.37 -4.92
C TYR A 359 -1.06 -5.71 -3.57
N THR A 360 0.06 -6.12 -2.97
CA THR A 360 0.63 -5.52 -1.78
C THR A 360 1.93 -4.82 -2.15
N LEU A 361 1.96 -3.49 -2.11
CA LEU A 361 3.13 -2.69 -2.40
C LEU A 361 3.68 -2.09 -1.12
N PHE A 362 4.98 -2.19 -0.90
CA PHE A 362 5.59 -1.78 0.37
C PHE A 362 7.03 -1.29 0.18
N MET A 363 7.51 -0.57 1.19
CA MET A 363 8.87 -0.08 1.27
C MET A 363 9.74 -0.96 2.17
N SER A 364 11.05 -0.95 1.92
CA SER A 364 12.06 -1.57 2.78
C SER A 364 12.72 -0.51 3.64
N ASP A 365 12.70 -0.68 4.96
CA ASP A 365 13.56 0.09 5.84
C ASP A 365 15.05 -0.10 5.45
N LYS A 366 15.45 -1.32 5.08
CA LYS A 366 16.82 -1.66 4.67
C LYS A 366 17.27 -1.01 3.37
N VAL A 367 16.40 -0.91 2.38
CA VAL A 367 16.74 -0.21 1.12
C VAL A 367 16.91 1.28 1.39
N HIS A 368 16.00 1.90 2.15
CA HIS A 368 16.10 3.30 2.54
C HIS A 368 17.38 3.59 3.35
N GLU A 369 17.71 2.73 4.34
CA GLU A 369 18.96 2.80 5.11
C GLU A 369 20.18 2.71 4.21
N TRP A 370 20.20 1.74 3.30
CA TRP A 370 21.32 1.52 2.39
C TRP A 370 21.58 2.75 1.52
N VAL A 371 20.54 3.35 0.92
CA VAL A 371 20.65 4.60 0.15
C VAL A 371 20.70 5.89 1.00
N ARG A 372 20.65 5.76 2.34
CA ARG A 372 20.67 6.86 3.32
C ARG A 372 19.54 7.88 3.15
N VAL A 373 18.35 7.42 2.76
CA VAL A 373 17.16 8.28 2.68
C VAL A 373 16.55 8.41 4.07
N GLU A 374 16.23 9.65 4.44
CA GLU A 374 15.66 9.96 5.74
C GLU A 374 14.29 9.32 5.95
N ASP A 375 13.93 9.13 7.21
CA ASP A 375 12.63 8.59 7.57
C ASP A 375 11.52 9.65 7.36
N PRO A 376 10.53 9.41 6.48
CA PRO A 376 9.40 10.33 6.32
C PRO A 376 8.48 10.36 7.55
N GLY A 377 8.58 9.38 8.46
CA GLY A 377 7.75 9.31 9.67
C GLY A 377 6.26 9.14 9.39
N TRP A 378 5.44 9.63 10.31
CA TRP A 378 3.98 9.52 10.27
C TRP A 378 3.35 10.64 9.44
N GLU A 379 2.27 10.31 8.73
CA GLU A 379 1.39 11.30 8.14
C GLU A 379 0.34 11.75 9.17
N LYS A 380 -0.02 13.04 9.13
CA LYS A 380 -1.00 13.63 10.04
C LYS A 380 -2.21 14.15 9.30
N GLU A 381 -3.38 13.95 9.89
CA GLU A 381 -4.60 14.62 9.49
C GLU A 381 -4.41 16.15 9.42
N GLY A 382 -4.85 16.76 8.32
CA GLY A 382 -4.92 18.22 8.19
C GLY A 382 -3.59 18.93 7.93
N GLY A 383 -2.45 18.23 7.77
CA GLY A 383 -1.19 18.78 7.25
C GLY A 383 -0.60 20.00 8.00
N ARG A 384 -1.10 20.35 9.19
CA ARG A 384 -0.57 21.47 9.98
C ARG A 384 0.47 20.95 10.96
N ARG A 385 1.73 21.38 10.76
CA ARG A 385 2.78 21.29 11.78
C ARG A 385 2.31 22.01 13.04
N ARG A 386 2.49 21.38 14.22
CA ARG A 386 3.07 22.13 15.33
C ARG A 386 4.52 22.36 14.95
N VAL A 387 4.86 23.62 14.73
CA VAL A 387 6.25 24.07 14.78
C VAL A 387 6.59 24.02 16.26
N ASP A 388 7.33 23.02 16.67
CA ASP A 388 8.05 23.06 17.95
C ASP A 388 9.41 23.75 17.72
#